data_AF-A0A6J2KDL5-F1
#
_entry.id   AF-A0A6J2KDL5-F1
#
_cell.length_a   1.000
_cell.length_b   1.000
_cell.length_c   1.000
_cell.angle_alpha   90.00
_cell.angle_beta   90.00
_cell.angle_gamma   90.00
#
_symmetry.space_group_name_H-M   'P 1'
#
loop_
_entity.id
_entity.type
_entity.pdbx_description
1 polymer ?
#
loop_
_entity_poly.entity_id
_entity_poly.type
_entity_poly.pdbx_seq_one_letter_code
_entity_poly.pdbx_strand_id
1 'polypeptide(L)'
;LDDVTQFMRVRQKSIVVCLVSDCFNLITAILLRWLSFSGDDWFTVITMKSALLLLWLYVFHCEGAVIVDSNEYSVVNDRPIIGVLSQEQSFYLHGKFPEENYTSYIASSYVKDIEASGARVVPILIGKDRSYYKELMKKINGVLIPGGATYFNQSNGYADAGQHIYELAIEMNDAGDYFPIFGTCLGFELLVILASGRGKKENRITCHSFGNLPLDFTSDFRSSKMFREVPEDVADILANQDVTINAHQFCIVDENLKAYNLTDDWRVTSHSNDEYGVQFIATIEHTRYPFYGVQFHPEKNAFEWKRSKNYAHSLDSIKANRYFMNFFVKECRKSTHTFVNQAEENRYVIYNYEPKFTGVLGSAFHQCYFFEPRGIVTK
;
A
#
# COMPACT_ATOMS: atom_id res chain seq x y z
N LEU A 1 -14.30 -29.67 15.89
CA LEU A 1 -14.94 -29.15 14.66
C LEU A 1 -14.12 -29.45 13.41
N ASP A 2 -13.07 -30.28 13.50
CA ASP A 2 -12.12 -30.53 12.39
C ASP A 2 -12.38 -31.80 11.57
N ASP A 3 -13.30 -32.68 11.98
CA ASP A 3 -13.58 -33.93 11.25
C ASP A 3 -14.54 -33.78 10.06
N VAL A 4 -15.38 -32.74 10.04
CA VAL A 4 -16.40 -32.56 8.99
C VAL A 4 -15.76 -32.06 7.68
N THR A 5 -14.68 -31.28 7.77
CA THR A 5 -13.99 -30.68 6.64
C THR A 5 -13.13 -31.69 5.87
N GLN A 6 -12.57 -32.68 6.56
CA GLN A 6 -11.81 -33.76 5.92
C GLN A 6 -12.74 -34.74 5.19
N PHE A 7 -13.95 -34.98 5.71
CA PHE A 7 -14.94 -35.85 5.07
C PHE A 7 -15.50 -35.27 3.76
N MET A 8 -15.64 -33.94 3.66
CA MET A 8 -16.06 -33.28 2.42
C MET A 8 -14.96 -33.29 1.34
N ARG A 9 -13.68 -33.15 1.71
CA ARG A 9 -12.54 -33.22 0.77
C ARG A 9 -12.39 -34.58 0.08
N VAL A 10 -12.70 -35.68 0.77
CA VAL A 10 -12.60 -37.02 0.20
C VAL A 10 -13.71 -37.28 -0.83
N ARG A 11 -14.95 -36.84 -0.55
CA ARG A 11 -16.08 -37.01 -1.50
C ARG A 11 -15.93 -36.21 -2.78
N GLN A 12 -15.37 -35.00 -2.74
CA GLN A 12 -15.20 -34.16 -3.93
C GLN A 12 -14.14 -34.72 -4.90
N LYS A 13 -13.02 -35.25 -4.38
CA LYS A 13 -12.02 -35.94 -5.22
C LYS A 13 -12.58 -37.21 -5.86
N SER A 14 -13.47 -37.94 -5.16
CA SER A 14 -14.12 -39.13 -5.71
C SER A 14 -15.07 -38.82 -6.88
N ILE A 15 -15.77 -37.68 -6.86
CA ILE A 15 -16.71 -37.30 -7.93
C ILE A 15 -15.97 -36.90 -9.22
N VAL A 16 -14.86 -36.16 -9.10
CA VAL A 16 -14.03 -35.75 -10.26
C VAL A 16 -13.33 -36.96 -10.89
N VAL A 17 -12.88 -37.92 -10.09
CA VAL A 17 -12.27 -39.17 -10.59
C VAL A 17 -13.30 -40.07 -11.26
N CYS A 18 -14.54 -40.14 -10.76
CA CYS A 18 -15.62 -40.92 -11.40
C CYS A 18 -16.01 -40.35 -12.77
N LEU A 19 -16.17 -39.03 -12.92
CA LEU A 19 -16.57 -38.42 -14.20
C LEU A 19 -15.51 -38.59 -15.30
N VAL A 20 -14.22 -38.49 -14.95
CA VAL A 20 -13.12 -38.73 -15.91
C VAL A 20 -13.01 -40.22 -16.27
N SER A 21 -13.21 -41.12 -15.31
CA SER A 21 -13.23 -42.57 -15.52
C SER A 21 -14.39 -43.02 -16.42
N ASP A 22 -15.60 -42.49 -16.20
CA ASP A 22 -16.78 -42.88 -16.97
C ASP A 22 -16.74 -42.38 -18.42
N CYS A 23 -16.21 -41.17 -18.64
CA CYS A 23 -15.93 -40.67 -19.99
C CYS A 23 -14.85 -41.50 -20.71
N PHE A 24 -13.79 -41.91 -20.00
CA PHE A 24 -12.73 -42.73 -20.58
C PHE A 24 -13.22 -44.14 -20.94
N ASN A 25 -14.06 -44.75 -20.09
CA ASN A 25 -14.70 -46.05 -20.31
C ASN A 25 -15.68 -46.02 -21.49
N LEU A 26 -16.45 -44.92 -21.64
CA LEU A 26 -17.35 -44.75 -22.77
C LEU A 26 -16.58 -44.62 -24.10
N ILE A 27 -15.49 -43.86 -24.11
CA ILE A 27 -14.63 -43.68 -25.29
C ILE A 27 -13.94 -45.00 -25.67
N THR A 28 -13.44 -45.77 -24.69
CA THR A 28 -12.82 -47.08 -24.96
C THR A 28 -13.83 -48.12 -25.43
N ALA A 29 -15.06 -48.13 -24.90
CA ALA A 29 -16.13 -49.01 -25.39
C ALA A 29 -16.52 -48.73 -26.85
N ILE A 30 -16.55 -47.45 -27.24
CA ILE A 30 -16.81 -47.02 -28.62
C ILE A 30 -15.66 -47.43 -29.56
N LEU A 31 -14.40 -47.27 -29.12
CA LEU A 31 -13.21 -47.67 -29.89
C LEU A 31 -13.08 -49.20 -30.05
N LEU A 32 -13.45 -49.99 -29.04
CA LEU A 32 -13.44 -51.46 -29.12
C LEU A 32 -14.53 -51.99 -30.06
N ARG A 33 -15.69 -51.31 -30.13
CA ARG A 33 -16.71 -51.58 -31.15
C ARG A 33 -16.27 -51.21 -32.57
N TRP A 34 -15.39 -50.21 -32.72
CA TRP A 34 -14.82 -49.82 -34.02
C TRP A 34 -13.85 -50.88 -34.56
N LEU A 35 -12.98 -51.44 -33.71
CA LEU A 35 -12.01 -52.48 -34.10
C LEU A 35 -12.66 -53.83 -34.46
N SER A 36 -13.92 -54.05 -34.06
CA SER A 36 -14.65 -55.30 -34.30
C SER A 36 -15.63 -55.26 -35.48
N PHE A 37 -15.70 -54.13 -36.20
CA PHE A 37 -16.65 -53.94 -37.30
C PHE A 37 -15.97 -54.06 -38.67
N SER A 38 -16.42 -55.00 -39.51
CA SER A 38 -15.80 -55.34 -40.80
C SER A 38 -16.75 -55.16 -41.99
N GLY A 39 -17.59 -54.12 -42.00
CA GLY A 39 -18.61 -53.91 -43.03
C GLY A 39 -18.64 -52.49 -43.59
N ASP A 40 -18.62 -52.39 -44.93
CA ASP A 40 -18.68 -51.15 -45.72
C ASP A 40 -20.10 -50.55 -45.80
N ASP A 41 -20.75 -50.30 -44.66
CA ASP A 41 -22.05 -49.61 -44.65
C ASP A 41 -21.87 -48.10 -44.38
N TRP A 42 -22.07 -47.32 -45.44
CA TRP A 42 -21.97 -45.86 -45.48
C TRP A 42 -22.89 -45.15 -44.49
N PHE A 43 -24.07 -45.71 -44.19
CA PHE A 43 -25.02 -45.11 -43.25
C PHE A 43 -24.48 -45.11 -41.80
N THR A 44 -23.80 -46.19 -41.41
CA THR A 44 -23.13 -46.30 -40.10
C THR A 44 -21.98 -45.30 -39.94
N VAL A 45 -21.23 -45.03 -41.01
CA VAL A 45 -20.12 -44.06 -40.98
C VAL A 45 -20.63 -42.63 -40.78
N ILE A 46 -21.72 -42.24 -41.47
CA ILE A 46 -22.31 -40.90 -41.33
C ILE A 46 -22.86 -40.70 -39.93
N THR A 47 -23.68 -41.64 -39.44
CA THR A 47 -24.31 -41.54 -38.11
C THR A 47 -23.27 -41.45 -36.99
N MET A 48 -22.15 -42.18 -37.10
CA MET A 48 -21.04 -42.07 -36.15
C MET A 48 -20.27 -40.76 -36.24
N LYS A 49 -20.00 -40.23 -37.44
CA LYS A 49 -19.34 -38.93 -37.60
C LYS A 49 -20.19 -37.81 -37.00
N SER A 50 -21.51 -37.87 -37.18
CA SER A 50 -22.44 -36.95 -36.54
C SER A 50 -22.43 -37.06 -35.02
N ALA A 51 -22.38 -38.28 -34.46
CA ALA A 51 -22.30 -38.50 -33.01
C ALA A 51 -20.98 -37.98 -32.41
N LEU A 52 -19.85 -38.22 -33.09
CA LEU A 52 -18.54 -37.70 -32.67
C LEU A 52 -18.49 -36.17 -32.77
N LEU A 53 -19.07 -35.58 -33.81
CA LEU A 53 -19.15 -34.12 -33.95
C LEU A 53 -20.02 -33.50 -32.84
N LEU A 54 -21.15 -34.13 -32.50
CA LEU A 54 -22.01 -33.70 -31.40
C LEU A 54 -21.32 -33.84 -30.04
N LEU A 55 -20.52 -34.90 -29.84
CA LEU A 55 -19.72 -35.07 -28.63
C LEU A 55 -18.60 -34.01 -28.55
N TRP A 56 -17.95 -33.73 -29.69
CA TRP A 56 -16.93 -32.68 -29.79
C TRP A 56 -17.53 -31.30 -29.52
N LEU A 57 -18.69 -31.00 -30.10
CA LEU A 57 -19.45 -29.79 -29.81
C LEU A 57 -19.88 -29.74 -28.34
N TYR A 58 -20.36 -30.83 -27.75
CA TYR A 58 -20.72 -30.85 -26.32
C TYR A 58 -19.52 -30.57 -25.41
N VAL A 59 -18.34 -31.14 -25.71
CA VAL A 59 -17.11 -30.90 -24.93
C VAL A 59 -16.59 -29.47 -25.11
N PHE A 60 -16.74 -28.85 -26.29
CA PHE A 60 -16.31 -27.46 -26.54
C PHE A 60 -17.37 -26.41 -26.19
N HIS A 61 -18.66 -26.76 -26.09
CA HIS A 61 -19.75 -25.87 -25.68
C HIS A 61 -20.09 -26.01 -24.20
N CYS A 62 -19.67 -27.08 -23.55
CA CYS A 62 -19.37 -27.07 -22.12
C CYS A 62 -18.08 -26.27 -21.93
N GLU A 63 -18.18 -24.95 -22.01
CA GLU A 63 -17.43 -24.10 -21.08
C GLU A 63 -17.86 -24.55 -19.68
N GLY A 64 -17.20 -25.59 -19.18
CA GLY A 64 -17.26 -25.94 -17.78
C GLY A 64 -16.72 -24.74 -17.05
N ALA A 65 -17.61 -23.83 -16.67
CA ALA A 65 -17.35 -22.84 -15.66
C ALA A 65 -16.97 -23.63 -14.41
N VAL A 66 -15.67 -23.89 -14.28
CA VAL A 66 -15.08 -24.23 -12.99
C VAL A 66 -15.30 -22.97 -12.19
N ILE A 67 -16.42 -22.92 -11.47
CA ILE A 67 -16.59 -22.02 -10.34
C ILE A 67 -15.58 -22.54 -9.32
N VAL A 68 -14.33 -22.09 -9.46
CA VAL A 68 -13.41 -22.09 -8.34
C VAL A 68 -14.09 -21.17 -7.34
N ASP A 69 -14.70 -21.75 -6.31
CA ASP A 69 -15.08 -21.01 -5.12
C ASP A 69 -13.79 -20.44 -4.54
N SER A 70 -13.42 -19.23 -4.99
CA SER A 70 -12.24 -18.49 -4.56
C SER A 70 -12.51 -17.81 -3.21
N ASN A 71 -13.42 -18.33 -2.39
CA ASN A 71 -13.42 -18.07 -0.97
C ASN A 71 -12.22 -18.78 -0.31
N GLU A 72 -11.00 -18.54 -0.81
CA GLU A 72 -9.88 -18.39 0.09
C GLU A 72 -10.24 -17.19 0.96
N TYR A 73 -10.72 -17.44 2.17
CA TYR A 73 -10.77 -16.40 3.19
C TYR A 73 -9.40 -15.74 3.20
N SER A 74 -9.32 -14.47 2.77
CA SER A 74 -8.06 -13.76 2.77
C SER A 74 -7.50 -13.82 4.19
N VAL A 75 -6.31 -14.40 4.33
CA VAL A 75 -5.66 -14.47 5.64
C VAL A 75 -5.45 -13.03 6.11
N VAL A 76 -6.20 -12.62 7.13
CA VAL A 76 -6.08 -11.29 7.74
C VAL A 76 -5.08 -11.38 8.88
N ASN A 77 -4.02 -10.59 8.80
CA ASN A 77 -3.07 -10.41 9.90
C ASN A 77 -3.60 -9.36 10.87
N ASP A 78 -4.14 -9.78 12.02
CA ASP A 78 -4.67 -8.89 13.07
C ASP A 78 -3.59 -8.24 13.95
N ARG A 79 -2.31 -8.49 13.67
CA ARG A 79 -1.18 -7.91 14.40
C ARG A 79 -0.17 -7.23 13.45
N PRO A 80 -0.60 -6.34 12.53
CA PRO A 80 0.28 -5.77 11.54
C PRO A 80 1.39 -4.91 12.20
N ILE A 81 2.57 -4.95 11.58
CA ILE A 81 3.73 -4.14 11.94
C ILE A 81 4.08 -3.28 10.72
N ILE A 82 4.08 -1.97 10.88
CA ILE A 82 4.29 -1.02 9.80
C ILE A 82 5.63 -0.33 9.99
N GLY A 83 6.43 -0.31 8.92
CA GLY A 83 7.67 0.44 8.91
C GLY A 83 7.43 1.93 8.71
N VAL A 84 8.14 2.80 9.43
CA VAL A 84 8.13 4.25 9.20
C VAL A 84 9.52 4.71 8.80
N LEU A 85 9.65 5.29 7.62
CA LEU A 85 10.95 5.76 7.11
C LEU A 85 11.45 6.98 7.89
N SER A 86 12.67 6.91 8.43
CA SER A 86 13.35 8.05 9.02
C SER A 86 13.82 9.01 7.93
N GLN A 87 14.10 10.26 8.29
CA GLN A 87 14.64 11.25 7.37
C GLN A 87 15.78 12.02 8.03
N GLU A 88 16.56 12.75 7.26
CA GLU A 88 17.69 13.53 7.76
C GLU A 88 17.27 14.49 8.88
N GLN A 89 18.08 14.55 9.93
CA GLN A 89 17.89 15.56 10.97
C GLN A 89 18.11 16.97 10.41
N SER A 90 17.26 17.93 10.80
CA SER A 90 17.50 19.33 10.44
C SER A 90 18.76 19.86 11.14
N PHE A 91 19.55 20.67 10.44
CA PHE A 91 20.74 21.33 11.01
C PHE A 91 20.41 22.11 12.30
N TYR A 92 19.22 22.70 12.36
CA TYR A 92 18.73 23.38 13.55
C TYR A 92 18.66 22.46 14.77
N LEU A 93 18.06 21.27 14.62
CA LEU A 93 17.95 20.30 15.71
C LEU A 93 19.28 19.64 16.04
N HIS A 94 20.15 19.44 15.05
CA HIS A 94 21.51 18.95 15.27
C HIS A 94 22.27 19.89 16.23
N GLY A 95 22.19 21.21 16.03
CA GLY A 95 22.79 22.19 16.93
C GLY A 95 22.18 22.24 18.35
N LYS A 96 21.01 21.62 18.58
CA LYS A 96 20.39 21.50 19.92
C LYS A 96 20.74 20.21 20.64
N PHE A 97 21.32 19.24 19.93
CA PHE A 97 21.79 17.96 20.44
C PHE A 97 23.23 17.70 19.97
N PRO A 98 24.19 18.59 20.30
CA PRO A 98 25.54 18.52 19.72
C PRO A 98 26.40 17.37 20.26
N GLU A 99 26.04 16.84 21.43
CA GLU A 99 26.73 15.68 22.03
C GLU A 99 26.19 14.37 21.46
N GLU A 100 25.00 14.41 20.86
CA GLU A 100 24.35 13.25 20.29
C GLU A 100 24.56 13.17 18.78
N ASN A 101 25.25 12.13 18.33
CA ASN A 101 25.59 11.91 16.92
C ASN A 101 24.38 11.37 16.10
N TYR A 102 23.18 11.93 16.30
CA TYR A 102 22.02 11.51 15.53
C TYR A 102 22.11 12.02 14.09
N THR A 103 21.70 11.21 13.12
CA THR A 103 21.70 11.60 11.70
C THR A 103 20.33 11.56 11.04
N SER A 104 19.36 10.91 11.70
CA SER A 104 18.00 10.85 11.21
C SER A 104 16.97 10.88 12.34
N TYR A 105 15.73 11.18 12.00
CA TYR A 105 14.62 11.26 12.94
C TYR A 105 13.31 10.78 12.33
N ILE A 106 12.34 10.47 13.20
CA ILE A 106 10.93 10.26 12.89
C ILE A 106 10.11 11.13 13.84
N ALA A 107 9.19 11.94 13.31
CA ALA A 107 8.24 12.67 14.15
C ALA A 107 7.28 11.69 14.84
N SER A 108 7.07 11.86 16.14
CA SER A 108 6.26 10.93 16.94
C SER A 108 4.79 10.85 16.51
N SER A 109 4.29 11.89 15.83
CA SER A 109 2.91 11.95 15.34
C SER A 109 2.59 10.81 14.36
N TYR A 110 3.52 10.46 13.46
CA TYR A 110 3.33 9.31 12.54
C TYR A 110 3.25 7.98 13.29
N VAL A 111 4.08 7.80 14.32
CA VAL A 111 4.06 6.60 15.17
C VAL A 111 2.70 6.49 15.88
N LYS A 112 2.28 7.57 16.54
CA LYS A 112 1.01 7.62 17.28
C LYS A 112 -0.20 7.37 16.39
N ASP A 113 -0.19 7.87 15.15
CA ASP A 113 -1.33 7.71 14.25
C ASP A 113 -1.49 6.27 13.74
N ILE A 114 -0.37 5.59 13.46
CA ILE A 114 -0.36 4.16 13.16
C ILE A 114 -0.83 3.33 14.37
N GLU A 115 -0.27 3.60 15.55
CA GLU A 115 -0.60 2.84 16.76
C GLU A 115 -2.06 2.96 17.16
N ALA A 116 -2.59 4.18 17.08
CA ALA A 116 -3.97 4.44 17.40
C ALA A 116 -4.94 3.85 16.36
N SER A 117 -4.44 3.42 15.18
CA SER A 117 -5.19 2.69 14.15
C SER A 117 -5.03 1.16 14.25
N GLY A 118 -4.33 0.67 15.30
CA GLY A 118 -4.25 -0.75 15.65
C GLY A 118 -3.10 -1.51 14.99
N ALA A 119 -1.94 -0.87 14.83
CA ALA A 119 -0.71 -1.50 14.33
C ALA A 119 0.50 -1.17 15.23
N ARG A 120 1.55 -1.97 15.14
CA ARG A 120 2.85 -1.66 15.78
C ARG A 120 3.79 -1.01 14.78
N VAL A 121 4.81 -0.29 15.26
CA VAL A 121 5.74 0.43 14.39
C VAL A 121 7.17 -0.09 14.52
N VAL A 122 7.86 -0.16 13.38
CA VAL A 122 9.31 -0.35 13.29
C VAL A 122 9.92 0.87 12.58
N PRO A 123 10.94 1.54 13.14
CA PRO A 123 11.66 2.59 12.42
C PRO A 123 12.51 1.98 11.30
N ILE A 124 12.38 2.51 10.08
CA ILE A 124 13.25 2.18 8.95
C ILE A 124 14.31 3.27 8.84
N LEU A 125 15.58 2.90 8.97
CA LEU A 125 16.68 3.86 8.97
C LEU A 125 17.16 4.16 7.54
N ILE A 126 17.42 5.44 7.25
CA ILE A 126 18.11 5.86 6.02
C ILE A 126 19.59 5.48 6.03
N GLY A 127 20.21 5.54 4.85
CA GLY A 127 21.66 5.34 4.70
C GLY A 127 22.12 3.90 4.88
N LYS A 128 21.21 2.93 4.75
CA LYS A 128 21.50 1.50 4.65
C LYS A 128 21.49 1.06 3.19
N ASP A 129 22.05 -0.12 2.91
CA ASP A 129 22.04 -0.71 1.58
C ASP A 129 20.70 -1.39 1.24
N ARG A 130 20.52 -1.79 -0.02
CA ARG A 130 19.31 -2.48 -0.50
C ARG A 130 18.99 -3.76 0.27
N SER A 131 20.00 -4.49 0.76
CA SER A 131 19.81 -5.74 1.47
C SER A 131 19.14 -5.52 2.83
N TYR A 132 19.49 -4.43 3.53
CA TYR A 132 18.81 -4.03 4.76
C TYR A 132 17.31 -3.83 4.53
N TYR A 133 16.92 -3.03 3.53
CA TYR A 133 15.50 -2.78 3.26
C TYR A 133 14.79 -4.06 2.82
N LYS A 134 15.42 -4.87 1.96
CA LYS A 134 14.86 -6.15 1.52
C LYS A 134 14.60 -7.09 2.68
N GLU A 135 15.56 -7.23 3.59
CA GLU A 135 15.43 -8.12 4.75
C GLU A 135 14.43 -7.59 5.77
N LEU A 136 14.33 -6.28 5.96
CA LEU A 136 13.35 -5.69 6.86
C LEU A 136 11.92 -5.80 6.30
N MET A 137 11.72 -5.49 5.02
CA MET A 137 10.39 -5.50 4.38
C MET A 137 9.74 -6.88 4.37
N LYS A 138 10.52 -7.97 4.29
CA LYS A 138 10.00 -9.35 4.46
C LYS A 138 9.38 -9.64 5.83
N LYS A 139 9.66 -8.81 6.84
CA LYS A 139 9.23 -9.01 8.24
C LYS A 139 8.06 -8.10 8.64
N ILE A 140 7.84 -7.01 7.91
CA ILE A 140 6.80 -6.00 8.18
C ILE A 140 5.71 -6.05 7.11
N ASN A 141 4.57 -5.40 7.38
CA ASN A 141 3.33 -5.56 6.62
C ASN A 141 2.97 -4.37 5.72
N GLY A 142 3.84 -3.36 5.67
CA GLY A 142 3.68 -2.15 4.87
C GLY A 142 4.63 -1.06 5.32
N VAL A 143 4.76 0.01 4.53
CA VAL A 143 5.63 1.15 4.84
C VAL A 143 4.91 2.49 4.72
N LEU A 144 5.03 3.31 5.76
CA LEU A 144 4.70 4.74 5.71
C LEU A 144 5.96 5.55 5.40
N ILE A 145 5.88 6.37 4.36
CA ILE A 145 6.89 7.31 3.91
C ILE A 145 6.42 8.71 4.37
N PRO A 146 6.96 9.28 5.47
CA PRO A 146 6.37 10.44 6.12
C PRO A 146 6.61 11.77 5.37
N GLY A 147 5.94 12.83 5.82
CA GLY A 147 6.27 14.19 5.40
C GLY A 147 7.57 14.69 6.01
N GLY A 148 8.13 15.76 5.46
CA GLY A 148 9.45 16.25 5.83
C GLY A 148 9.86 17.51 5.09
N ALA A 149 11.12 17.92 5.27
CA ALA A 149 11.70 19.10 4.61
C ALA A 149 13.11 18.83 4.08
N THR A 150 13.43 17.57 3.79
CA THR A 150 14.72 17.17 3.21
C THR A 150 14.72 17.27 1.69
N TYR A 151 15.91 17.37 1.11
CA TYR A 151 16.12 17.38 -0.34
C TYR A 151 16.25 15.96 -0.89
N PHE A 152 15.77 15.75 -2.12
CA PHE A 152 15.86 14.45 -2.79
C PHE A 152 17.21 14.17 -3.46
N ASN A 153 18.20 15.05 -3.31
CA ASN A 153 19.55 14.92 -3.88
C ASN A 153 20.62 14.46 -2.86
N GLN A 154 20.23 14.17 -1.61
CA GLN A 154 21.17 13.69 -0.60
C GLN A 154 21.50 12.22 -0.81
N SER A 155 22.77 11.91 -1.07
CA SER A 155 23.25 10.53 -1.17
C SER A 155 23.05 9.77 0.14
N ASN A 156 22.66 8.51 0.02
CA ASN A 156 22.35 7.62 1.14
C ASN A 156 21.31 8.24 2.09
N GLY A 157 20.39 9.03 1.53
CA GLY A 157 19.41 9.81 2.23
C GLY A 157 18.00 9.26 2.15
N TYR A 158 17.03 10.10 2.50
CA TYR A 158 15.60 9.80 2.47
C TYR A 158 15.12 9.28 1.11
N ALA A 159 15.52 9.96 0.02
CA ALA A 159 15.10 9.60 -1.32
C ALA A 159 15.68 8.26 -1.81
N ASP A 160 16.95 7.97 -1.47
CA ASP A 160 17.59 6.70 -1.84
C ASP A 160 16.96 5.53 -1.07
N ALA A 161 16.69 5.71 0.22
CA ALA A 161 15.96 4.73 1.03
C ALA A 161 14.54 4.50 0.50
N GLY A 162 13.81 5.58 0.19
CA GLY A 162 12.48 5.51 -0.39
C GLY A 162 12.47 4.84 -1.77
N GLN A 163 13.51 5.06 -2.59
CA GLN A 163 13.67 4.38 -3.87
C GLN A 163 13.83 2.86 -3.68
N HIS A 164 14.70 2.43 -2.78
CA HIS A 164 14.84 1.00 -2.47
C HIS A 164 13.53 0.37 -2.00
N ILE A 165 12.80 1.05 -1.11
CA ILE A 165 11.50 0.59 -0.60
C ILE A 165 10.47 0.50 -1.73
N TYR A 166 10.38 1.52 -2.58
CA TYR A 166 9.45 1.56 -3.71
C TYR A 166 9.70 0.42 -4.70
N GLU A 167 10.95 0.24 -5.13
CA GLU A 167 11.35 -0.84 -6.04
C GLU A 167 11.10 -2.23 -5.44
N LEU A 168 11.44 -2.44 -4.16
CA LEU A 168 11.21 -3.71 -3.46
C LEU A 168 9.72 -4.03 -3.31
N ALA A 169 8.89 -3.02 -3.03
CA ALA A 169 7.45 -3.22 -2.94
C ALA A 169 6.83 -3.53 -4.31
N ILE A 170 7.33 -2.95 -5.39
CA ILE A 170 6.95 -3.35 -6.76
C ILE A 170 7.31 -4.82 -6.99
N GLU A 171 8.55 -5.22 -6.69
CA GLU A 171 9.01 -6.62 -6.84
C GLU A 171 8.14 -7.61 -6.06
N MET A 172 7.75 -7.26 -4.82
CA MET A 172 6.86 -8.07 -3.99
C MET A 172 5.48 -8.21 -4.64
N ASN A 173 4.84 -7.08 -5.00
CA ASN A 173 3.50 -7.12 -5.57
C ASN A 173 3.47 -7.79 -6.96
N ASP A 174 4.51 -7.63 -7.78
CA ASP A 174 4.68 -8.35 -9.05
C ASP A 174 4.77 -9.87 -8.85
N ALA A 175 5.37 -10.31 -7.74
CA ALA A 175 5.44 -11.71 -7.34
C ALA A 175 4.16 -12.23 -6.65
N GLY A 176 3.11 -11.41 -6.55
CA GLY A 176 1.86 -11.75 -5.88
C GLY A 176 1.91 -11.61 -4.35
N ASP A 177 2.95 -11.01 -3.80
CA ASP A 177 3.13 -10.72 -2.38
C ASP A 177 2.62 -9.31 -2.05
N TYR A 178 1.45 -9.23 -1.42
CA TYR A 178 0.75 -7.96 -1.17
C TYR A 178 1.51 -7.07 -0.19
N PHE A 179 2.05 -5.95 -0.67
CA PHE A 179 2.85 -5.05 0.16
C PHE A 179 2.48 -3.57 -0.05
N PRO A 180 1.76 -2.94 0.88
CA PRO A 180 1.28 -1.57 0.73
C PRO A 180 2.29 -0.49 1.15
N ILE A 181 2.23 0.67 0.48
CA ILE A 181 2.98 1.88 0.82
C ILE A 181 2.01 3.06 0.97
N PHE A 182 2.26 3.91 1.97
CA PHE A 182 1.53 5.16 2.17
C PHE A 182 2.49 6.36 2.25
N GLY A 183 2.37 7.31 1.33
CA GLY A 183 3.15 8.55 1.31
C GLY A 183 2.36 9.73 1.90
N THR A 184 2.98 10.50 2.80
CA THR A 184 2.40 11.73 3.35
C THR A 184 3.24 12.93 2.98
N CYS A 185 2.67 13.99 2.43
CA CYS A 185 3.36 15.24 2.06
C CYS A 185 4.64 14.96 1.24
N LEU A 186 5.84 15.17 1.81
CA LEU A 186 7.11 14.82 1.17
C LEU A 186 7.17 13.36 0.67
N GLY A 187 6.55 12.43 1.38
CA GLY A 187 6.45 11.04 0.94
C GLY A 187 5.54 10.82 -0.26
N PHE A 188 4.43 11.57 -0.34
CA PHE A 188 3.58 11.61 -1.53
C PHE A 188 4.36 12.17 -2.74
N GLU A 189 5.08 13.28 -2.54
CA GLU A 189 5.94 13.85 -3.58
C GLU A 189 7.00 12.85 -4.06
N LEU A 190 7.63 12.14 -3.13
CA LEU A 190 8.64 11.13 -3.45
C LEU A 190 8.06 9.99 -4.29
N LEU A 191 6.86 9.49 -3.98
CA LEU A 191 6.22 8.42 -4.76
C LEU A 191 6.04 8.82 -6.24
N VAL A 192 5.54 10.03 -6.49
CA VAL A 192 5.33 10.51 -7.87
C VAL A 192 6.66 10.78 -8.56
N ILE A 193 7.66 11.32 -7.86
CA ILE A 193 9.01 11.53 -8.41
C ILE A 193 9.67 10.20 -8.78
N LEU A 194 9.53 9.16 -7.97
CA LEU A 194 10.05 7.83 -8.26
C LEU A 194 9.34 7.22 -9.47
N ALA A 195 8.01 7.30 -9.52
CA ALA A 195 7.22 6.87 -10.68
C ALA A 195 7.62 7.61 -11.96
N SER A 196 8.04 8.87 -11.84
CA SER A 196 8.54 9.71 -12.94
C SER A 196 9.98 9.39 -13.38
N GLY A 197 10.63 8.40 -12.77
CA GLY A 197 12.01 8.01 -13.07
C GLY A 197 13.10 8.88 -12.43
N ARG A 198 12.82 9.48 -11.26
CA ARG A 198 13.71 10.32 -10.40
C ARG A 198 14.99 10.80 -11.10
N GLY A 199 14.94 12.01 -11.64
CA GLY A 199 16.09 12.65 -12.30
C GLY A 199 16.45 14.00 -11.71
N LYS A 200 17.27 14.76 -12.43
CA LYS A 200 17.68 16.12 -12.05
C LYS A 200 16.49 17.09 -11.96
N LYS A 201 15.48 16.90 -12.83
CA LYS A 201 14.23 17.65 -12.80
C LYS A 201 13.22 16.83 -12.00
N GLU A 202 12.76 17.39 -10.89
CA GLU A 202 11.74 16.77 -10.05
C GLU A 202 10.36 16.98 -10.67
N ASN A 203 9.48 15.96 -10.60
CA ASN A 203 8.10 16.08 -11.07
C ASN A 203 7.21 16.73 -10.00
N ARG A 204 7.40 18.03 -9.79
CA ARG A 204 6.59 18.87 -8.90
C ARG A 204 6.70 20.34 -9.32
N ILE A 205 5.76 21.16 -8.90
CA ILE A 205 5.79 22.62 -9.05
C ILE A 205 5.91 23.29 -7.70
N THR A 206 6.33 24.55 -7.67
CA THR A 206 6.22 25.39 -6.47
C THR A 206 4.76 25.77 -6.23
N CYS A 207 4.32 25.72 -4.98
CA CYS A 207 3.03 26.22 -4.53
C CYS A 207 3.15 26.79 -3.11
N HIS A 208 2.07 27.32 -2.55
CA HIS A 208 2.06 27.85 -1.20
C HIS A 208 0.83 27.42 -0.42
N SER A 209 0.96 26.35 0.37
CA SER A 209 -0.15 25.80 1.14
C SER A 209 0.26 25.57 2.60
N PHE A 210 -0.10 26.53 3.46
CA PHE A 210 0.21 26.51 4.91
C PHE A 210 -1.02 26.65 5.80
N GLY A 211 -2.21 26.29 5.28
CA GLY A 211 -3.50 26.36 5.97
C GLY A 211 -4.17 25.00 6.18
N ASN A 212 -5.40 25.03 6.69
CA ASN A 212 -6.28 23.86 6.69
C ASN A 212 -7.21 23.96 5.47
N LEU A 213 -7.41 22.85 4.76
CA LEU A 213 -8.17 22.85 3.51
C LEU A 213 -9.19 21.69 3.48
N PRO A 214 -10.28 21.83 2.72
CA PRO A 214 -11.13 20.72 2.35
C PRO A 214 -10.53 19.95 1.17
N LEU A 215 -11.16 18.82 0.83
CA LEU A 215 -10.87 18.01 -0.34
C LEU A 215 -11.96 18.19 -1.40
N ASP A 216 -11.57 18.67 -2.57
CA ASP A 216 -12.42 18.68 -3.76
C ASP A 216 -12.35 17.28 -4.40
N PHE A 217 -13.31 16.42 -4.08
CA PHE A 217 -13.33 15.04 -4.59
C PHE A 217 -13.62 14.98 -6.08
N THR A 218 -12.87 14.14 -6.79
CA THR A 218 -13.21 13.73 -8.16
C THR A 218 -14.59 13.05 -8.18
N SER A 219 -15.33 13.18 -9.27
CA SER A 219 -16.71 12.65 -9.38
C SER A 219 -16.82 11.14 -9.14
N ASP A 220 -15.74 10.40 -9.34
CA ASP A 220 -15.66 8.95 -9.24
C ASP A 220 -14.72 8.48 -8.11
N PHE A 221 -14.44 9.34 -7.11
CA PHE A 221 -13.57 9.02 -5.97
C PHE A 221 -14.00 7.74 -5.24
N ARG A 222 -15.30 7.45 -5.13
CA ARG A 222 -15.82 6.22 -4.50
C ARG A 222 -15.54 4.93 -5.27
N SER A 223 -15.00 5.01 -6.49
CA SER A 223 -14.48 3.80 -7.18
C SER A 223 -13.04 3.44 -6.76
N SER A 224 -12.37 4.33 -6.02
CA SER A 224 -11.00 4.12 -5.54
C SER A 224 -10.93 3.15 -4.37
N LYS A 225 -9.79 2.49 -4.16
CA LYS A 225 -9.53 1.63 -2.99
C LYS A 225 -9.62 2.45 -1.70
N MET A 226 -9.03 3.65 -1.70
CA MET A 226 -8.97 4.53 -0.54
C MET A 226 -10.34 5.05 -0.11
N PHE A 227 -11.28 5.29 -1.03
CA PHE A 227 -12.55 5.96 -0.71
C PHE A 227 -13.80 5.14 -1.00
N ARG A 228 -13.72 3.94 -1.58
CA ARG A 228 -14.91 3.10 -1.83
C ARG A 228 -15.73 2.79 -0.58
N GLU A 229 -15.08 2.72 0.58
CA GLU A 229 -15.69 2.38 1.87
C GLU A 229 -15.65 3.56 2.85
N VAL A 230 -15.38 4.79 2.38
CA VAL A 230 -15.39 5.96 3.26
C VAL A 230 -16.81 6.20 3.78
N PRO A 231 -17.00 6.32 5.11
CA PRO A 231 -18.28 6.70 5.69
C PRO A 231 -18.78 8.04 5.13
N GLU A 232 -20.09 8.19 4.93
CA GLU A 232 -20.67 9.40 4.31
C GLU A 232 -20.35 10.65 5.12
N ASP A 233 -20.48 10.57 6.44
CA ASP A 233 -20.17 11.68 7.33
C ASP A 233 -18.68 12.07 7.30
N VAL A 234 -17.77 11.10 7.12
CA VAL A 234 -16.34 11.38 6.93
C VAL A 234 -16.08 12.06 5.58
N ALA A 235 -16.73 11.59 4.50
CA ALA A 235 -16.62 12.23 3.19
C ALA A 235 -17.16 13.66 3.20
N ASP A 236 -18.32 13.88 3.84
CA ASP A 236 -18.94 15.20 3.99
C ASP A 236 -18.04 16.18 4.75
N ILE A 237 -17.41 15.73 5.84
CA ILE A 237 -16.45 16.56 6.59
C ILE A 237 -15.26 16.91 5.72
N LEU A 238 -14.65 15.91 5.05
CA LEU A 238 -13.49 16.14 4.18
C LEU A 238 -13.82 17.10 3.03
N ALA A 239 -15.02 17.01 2.45
CA ALA A 239 -15.43 17.82 1.31
C ALA A 239 -15.78 19.27 1.67
N ASN A 240 -16.32 19.50 2.88
CA ASN A 240 -16.96 20.78 3.20
C ASN A 240 -16.30 21.55 4.35
N GLN A 241 -15.30 20.99 5.02
CA GLN A 241 -14.64 21.64 6.15
C GLN A 241 -13.12 21.73 5.95
N ASP A 242 -12.53 22.81 6.48
CA ASP A 242 -11.08 23.04 6.48
C ASP A 242 -10.38 22.14 7.52
N VAL A 243 -10.33 20.83 7.25
CA VAL A 243 -9.87 19.80 8.21
C VAL A 243 -8.52 19.19 7.87
N THR A 244 -8.02 19.34 6.64
CA THR A 244 -6.74 18.74 6.23
C THR A 244 -5.60 19.74 6.41
N ILE A 245 -4.60 19.39 7.23
CA ILE A 245 -3.48 20.30 7.52
C ILE A 245 -2.47 20.27 6.38
N ASN A 246 -2.31 21.40 5.69
CA ASN A 246 -1.32 21.58 4.63
C ASN A 246 -0.14 22.41 5.15
N ALA A 247 1.08 21.97 4.83
CA ALA A 247 2.32 22.60 5.26
C ALA A 247 3.45 22.33 4.26
N HIS A 248 3.21 22.68 3.00
CA HIS A 248 4.10 22.36 1.88
C HIS A 248 4.27 23.56 0.93
N GLN A 249 5.42 23.59 0.26
CA GLN A 249 5.82 24.62 -0.70
C GLN A 249 5.99 24.06 -2.12
N PHE A 250 5.70 22.77 -2.30
CA PHE A 250 5.71 22.09 -3.57
C PHE A 250 4.43 21.26 -3.69
N CYS A 251 3.92 21.18 -4.90
CA CYS A 251 2.68 20.51 -5.23
C CYS A 251 2.86 19.67 -6.49
N ILE A 252 1.95 18.72 -6.68
CA ILE A 252 1.80 17.96 -7.91
C ILE A 252 0.43 18.30 -8.49
N VAL A 253 0.38 18.66 -9.77
CA VAL A 253 -0.87 18.98 -10.49
C VAL A 253 -1.16 17.92 -11.57
N ASP A 254 -2.35 17.93 -12.16
CA ASP A 254 -2.70 16.95 -13.21
C ASP A 254 -1.75 17.01 -14.41
N GLU A 255 -1.25 18.19 -14.76
CA GLU A 255 -0.25 18.39 -15.82
C GLU A 255 1.07 17.67 -15.50
N ASN A 256 1.44 17.54 -14.22
CA ASN A 256 2.60 16.76 -13.81
C ASN A 256 2.42 15.27 -14.10
N LEU A 257 1.23 14.70 -13.86
CA LEU A 257 0.97 13.29 -14.18
C LEU A 257 0.92 13.06 -15.69
N LYS A 258 0.24 13.94 -16.43
CA LYS A 258 0.16 13.88 -17.89
C LYS A 258 1.55 13.98 -18.55
N ALA A 259 2.39 14.91 -18.09
CA ALA A 259 3.71 15.15 -18.69
C ALA A 259 4.69 13.97 -18.53
N TYR A 260 4.47 13.10 -17.55
CA TYR A 260 5.28 11.91 -17.30
C TYR A 260 4.54 10.60 -17.62
N ASN A 261 3.40 10.66 -18.31
CA ASN A 261 2.57 9.52 -18.69
C ASN A 261 2.12 8.64 -17.50
N LEU A 262 1.82 9.27 -16.36
CA LEU A 262 1.47 8.58 -15.12
C LEU A 262 -0.05 8.43 -14.91
N THR A 263 -0.89 8.92 -15.82
CA THR A 263 -2.35 8.94 -15.65
C THR A 263 -3.00 7.56 -15.65
N ASP A 264 -2.33 6.55 -16.24
CA ASP A 264 -2.82 5.17 -16.23
C ASP A 264 -2.36 4.39 -14.99
N ASP A 265 -1.24 4.81 -14.39
CA ASP A 265 -0.65 4.19 -13.20
C ASP A 265 -1.22 4.78 -11.91
N TRP A 266 -1.57 6.07 -11.91
CA TRP A 266 -2.04 6.79 -10.74
C TRP A 266 -3.42 7.40 -10.96
N ARG A 267 -4.32 7.04 -10.05
CA ARG A 267 -5.66 7.59 -9.94
C ARG A 267 -5.65 8.76 -8.99
N VAL A 268 -6.02 9.93 -9.49
CA VAL A 268 -6.32 11.11 -8.65
C VAL A 268 -7.71 10.94 -8.05
N THR A 269 -7.84 11.19 -6.74
CA THR A 269 -9.11 11.04 -6.02
C THR A 269 -9.64 12.35 -5.46
N SER A 270 -8.77 13.33 -5.21
CA SER A 270 -9.19 14.67 -4.81
C SER A 270 -8.13 15.73 -5.09
N HIS A 271 -8.57 16.98 -5.10
CA HIS A 271 -7.76 18.17 -5.22
C HIS A 271 -7.94 19.10 -4.01
N SER A 272 -7.07 20.09 -3.89
CA SER A 272 -7.24 21.27 -3.02
C SER A 272 -6.62 22.48 -3.73
N ASN A 273 -6.92 23.69 -3.25
CA ASN A 273 -6.35 24.92 -3.80
C ASN A 273 -5.38 25.54 -2.80
N ASP A 274 -4.20 25.94 -3.27
CA ASP A 274 -3.25 26.70 -2.46
C ASP A 274 -3.73 28.15 -2.23
N GLU A 275 -2.96 28.92 -1.44
CA GLU A 275 -3.33 30.30 -1.09
C GLU A 275 -3.38 31.27 -2.27
N TYR A 276 -2.82 30.87 -3.43
CA TYR A 276 -2.81 31.64 -4.68
C TYR A 276 -3.72 31.05 -5.76
N GLY A 277 -4.52 30.03 -5.43
CA GLY A 277 -5.46 29.39 -6.34
C GLY A 277 -4.85 28.34 -7.27
N VAL A 278 -3.64 27.84 -6.97
CA VAL A 278 -3.08 26.67 -7.66
C VAL A 278 -3.86 25.44 -7.19
N GLN A 279 -4.64 24.85 -8.08
CA GLN A 279 -5.30 23.57 -7.83
C GLN A 279 -4.25 22.45 -7.91
N PHE A 280 -4.07 21.73 -6.82
CA PHE A 280 -3.12 20.63 -6.72
C PHE A 280 -3.81 19.34 -6.30
N ILE A 281 -3.17 18.23 -6.63
CA ILE A 281 -3.63 16.89 -6.28
C ILE A 281 -3.41 16.68 -4.77
N ALA A 282 -4.51 16.47 -4.04
CA ALA A 282 -4.47 16.28 -2.60
C ALA A 282 -4.41 14.80 -2.19
N THR A 283 -5.01 13.90 -2.99
CA THR A 283 -4.97 12.45 -2.76
C THR A 283 -4.82 11.66 -4.06
N ILE A 284 -4.00 10.60 -4.03
CA ILE A 284 -3.83 9.64 -5.13
C ILE A 284 -3.74 8.20 -4.63
N GLU A 285 -3.98 7.26 -5.54
CA GLU A 285 -3.65 5.86 -5.36
C GLU A 285 -3.15 5.23 -6.66
N HIS A 286 -2.31 4.21 -6.55
CA HIS A 286 -1.85 3.45 -7.69
C HIS A 286 -2.95 2.48 -8.16
N THR A 287 -3.17 2.42 -9.48
CA THR A 287 -4.21 1.59 -10.09
C THR A 287 -3.93 0.10 -9.87
N ARG A 288 -2.69 -0.32 -10.16
CA ARG A 288 -2.17 -1.67 -9.91
C ARG A 288 -1.76 -1.97 -8.47
N TYR A 289 -0.74 -1.28 -7.94
CA TYR A 289 -0.16 -1.60 -6.62
C TYR A 289 -0.96 -1.00 -5.45
N PRO A 290 -0.85 -1.53 -4.23
CA PRO A 290 -1.46 -0.93 -3.04
C PRO A 290 -0.64 0.25 -2.51
N PHE A 291 -0.35 1.22 -3.38
CA PHE A 291 0.39 2.44 -3.05
C PHE A 291 -0.57 3.62 -2.99
N TYR A 292 -0.42 4.43 -1.95
CA TYR A 292 -1.36 5.50 -1.61
C TYR A 292 -0.58 6.75 -1.25
N GLY A 293 -1.16 7.91 -1.50
CA GLY A 293 -0.53 9.15 -1.07
C GLY A 293 -1.50 10.29 -0.81
N VAL A 294 -1.13 11.11 0.17
CA VAL A 294 -1.85 12.33 0.55
C VAL A 294 -0.87 13.48 0.69
N GLN A 295 -1.20 14.65 0.14
CA GLN A 295 -0.31 15.82 0.17
C GLN A 295 -0.36 16.55 1.54
N PHE A 296 -1.48 16.46 2.25
CA PHE A 296 -1.69 17.01 3.59
C PHE A 296 -1.18 16.06 4.69
N HIS A 297 -1.39 16.43 5.95
CA HIS A 297 -0.87 15.75 7.13
C HIS A 297 -1.98 15.26 8.08
N PRO A 298 -2.55 14.06 7.85
CA PRO A 298 -3.59 13.50 8.71
C PRO A 298 -3.14 13.33 10.17
N GLU A 299 -1.85 13.12 10.40
CA GLU A 299 -1.31 12.81 11.72
C GLU A 299 -1.34 14.02 12.66
N LYS A 300 -1.35 15.24 12.12
CA LYS A 300 -1.16 16.46 12.91
C LYS A 300 -2.38 16.83 13.74
N ASN A 301 -3.59 16.55 13.22
CA ASN A 301 -4.85 16.96 13.86
C ASN A 301 -4.98 16.45 15.30
N ALA A 302 -4.50 15.23 15.57
CA ALA A 302 -4.58 14.61 16.90
C ALA A 302 -3.31 14.80 17.74
N PHE A 303 -2.15 15.03 17.14
CA PHE A 303 -0.87 14.83 17.82
C PHE A 303 0.09 16.03 17.82
N GLU A 304 -0.16 17.07 17.02
CA GLU A 304 0.74 18.23 16.92
C GLU A 304 0.06 19.56 17.30
N TRP A 305 0.45 20.15 18.42
CA TRP A 305 -0.25 21.26 19.09
C TRP A 305 0.49 22.60 19.06
N LYS A 306 1.29 22.85 18.02
CA LYS A 306 2.24 23.97 18.03
C LYS A 306 1.47 25.27 17.92
N ARG A 307 1.38 26.05 19.00
CA ARG A 307 0.55 27.27 19.07
C ARG A 307 0.81 28.30 17.96
N SER A 308 2.03 28.36 17.42
CA SER A 308 2.35 29.27 16.30
C SER A 308 1.82 28.76 14.94
N LYS A 309 1.13 27.62 14.92
CA LYS A 309 0.50 27.01 13.76
C LYS A 309 -0.99 26.87 14.06
N ASN A 310 -1.84 27.30 13.14
CA ASN A 310 -3.29 27.24 13.31
C ASN A 310 -3.83 25.89 12.82
N TYR A 311 -3.36 24.79 13.40
CA TYR A 311 -3.78 23.44 13.01
C TYR A 311 -5.21 23.13 13.45
N ALA A 312 -5.97 22.47 12.58
CA ALA A 312 -7.34 22.08 12.87
C ALA A 312 -7.40 20.93 13.88
N HIS A 313 -8.06 21.17 15.03
CA HIS A 313 -8.18 20.22 16.15
C HIS A 313 -9.64 19.92 16.53
N SER A 314 -10.61 20.22 15.66
CA SER A 314 -12.02 19.90 15.93
C SER A 314 -12.23 18.38 15.99
N LEU A 315 -13.32 17.94 16.64
CA LEU A 315 -13.68 16.51 16.63
C LEU A 315 -13.85 15.98 15.21
N ASP A 316 -14.45 16.78 14.33
CA ASP A 316 -14.58 16.47 12.91
C ASP A 316 -13.21 16.32 12.24
N SER A 317 -12.26 17.22 12.54
CA SER A 317 -10.89 17.14 12.03
C SER A 317 -10.21 15.83 12.46
N ILE A 318 -10.33 15.46 13.73
CA ILE A 318 -9.72 14.23 14.27
C ILE A 318 -10.37 12.99 13.63
N LYS A 319 -11.70 12.96 13.55
CA LYS A 319 -12.48 11.85 12.99
C LYS A 319 -12.16 11.64 11.52
N ALA A 320 -12.21 12.71 10.72
CA ALA A 320 -11.95 12.65 9.29
C ALA A 320 -10.52 12.22 8.98
N ASN A 321 -9.53 12.77 9.67
CA ASN A 321 -8.13 12.45 9.39
C ASN A 321 -7.68 11.08 9.92
N ARG A 322 -8.32 10.55 10.98
CA ARG A 322 -8.07 9.16 11.43
C ARG A 322 -8.44 8.12 10.37
N TYR A 323 -9.35 8.44 9.46
CA TYR A 323 -9.75 7.55 8.38
C TYR A 323 -8.54 7.03 7.57
N PHE A 324 -7.59 7.89 7.24
CA PHE A 324 -6.46 7.56 6.36
C PHE A 324 -5.55 6.47 6.95
N MET A 325 -5.21 6.55 8.24
CA MET A 325 -4.43 5.48 8.88
C MET A 325 -5.26 4.24 9.22
N ASN A 326 -6.55 4.37 9.51
CA ASN A 326 -7.42 3.19 9.62
C ASN A 326 -7.46 2.40 8.30
N PHE A 327 -7.61 3.11 7.18
CA PHE A 327 -7.53 2.54 5.84
C PHE A 327 -6.16 1.89 5.59
N PHE A 328 -5.06 2.61 5.84
CA PHE A 328 -3.74 2.06 5.56
C PHE A 328 -3.40 0.84 6.42
N VAL A 329 -3.75 0.85 7.71
CA VAL A 329 -3.58 -0.33 8.57
C VAL A 329 -4.42 -1.49 8.05
N LYS A 330 -5.67 -1.25 7.61
CA LYS A 330 -6.50 -2.29 6.96
C LYS A 330 -5.82 -2.88 5.72
N GLU A 331 -5.17 -2.07 4.90
CA GLU A 331 -4.38 -2.55 3.76
C GLU A 331 -3.19 -3.41 4.22
N CYS A 332 -2.48 -3.00 5.27
CA CYS A 332 -1.36 -3.75 5.82
C CYS A 332 -1.79 -5.11 6.41
N ARG A 333 -3.02 -5.27 6.91
CA ARG A 333 -3.53 -6.56 7.40
C ARG A 333 -3.63 -7.63 6.31
N LYS A 334 -3.57 -7.26 5.02
CA LYS A 334 -3.57 -8.20 3.89
C LYS A 334 -2.20 -8.84 3.62
N SER A 335 -1.13 -8.29 4.19
CA SER A 335 0.22 -8.86 4.12
C SER A 335 0.40 -9.94 5.21
N THR A 336 0.90 -11.11 4.82
CA THR A 336 1.18 -12.23 5.73
C THR A 336 2.61 -12.23 6.31
N HIS A 337 3.38 -11.17 6.08
CA HIS A 337 4.75 -11.05 6.60
C HIS A 337 4.79 -11.06 8.12
N THR A 338 5.81 -11.72 8.66
CA THR A 338 6.05 -11.83 10.10
C THR A 338 7.55 -11.90 10.40
N PHE A 339 7.93 -11.51 11.61
CA PHE A 339 9.23 -11.85 12.16
C PHE A 339 9.29 -13.35 12.47
N VAL A 340 10.49 -13.93 12.49
CA VAL A 340 10.67 -15.36 12.74
C VAL A 340 10.14 -15.76 14.12
N ASN A 341 10.28 -14.87 15.10
CA ASN A 341 9.73 -15.03 16.44
C ASN A 341 9.63 -13.68 17.16
N GLN A 342 8.97 -13.69 18.33
CA GLN A 342 8.77 -12.50 19.15
C GLN A 342 10.09 -11.89 19.68
N ALA A 343 11.12 -12.69 19.93
CA ALA A 343 12.40 -12.18 20.39
C ALA A 343 13.12 -11.37 19.29
N GLU A 344 13.00 -11.79 18.03
CA GLU A 344 13.44 -11.00 16.89
C GLU A 344 12.61 -9.72 16.77
N GLU A 345 11.27 -9.82 16.75
CA GLU A 345 10.36 -8.67 16.66
C GLU A 345 10.69 -7.58 17.70
N ASN A 346 10.87 -7.98 18.96
CA ASN A 346 11.15 -7.09 20.08
C ASN A 346 12.44 -6.28 19.91
N ARG A 347 13.36 -6.67 19.01
CA ARG A 347 14.59 -5.91 18.73
C ARG A 347 14.39 -4.77 17.73
N TYR A 348 13.27 -4.78 16.99
CA TYR A 348 13.01 -3.82 15.91
C TYR A 348 11.94 -2.79 16.27
N VAL A 349 11.01 -3.13 17.16
CA VAL A 349 9.88 -2.26 17.48
C VAL A 349 10.30 -0.91 18.04
N ILE A 350 9.50 0.12 17.76
CA ILE A 350 9.72 1.51 18.20
C ILE A 350 9.79 1.66 19.72
N TYR A 351 9.24 0.69 20.48
CA TYR A 351 9.26 0.67 21.95
C TYR A 351 10.66 0.63 22.57
N ASN A 352 11.70 0.30 21.79
CA ASN A 352 13.08 0.37 22.24
C ASN A 352 13.68 1.79 22.19
N TYR A 353 12.94 2.77 21.67
CA TYR A 353 13.42 4.13 21.45
C TYR A 353 12.62 5.11 22.30
N GLU A 354 13.31 6.12 22.84
CA GLU A 354 12.69 7.18 23.61
C GLU A 354 12.59 8.47 22.76
N PRO A 355 11.39 9.04 22.57
CA PRO A 355 11.25 10.27 21.82
C PRO A 355 11.63 11.48 22.69
N LYS A 356 12.36 12.44 22.13
CA LYS A 356 12.72 13.68 22.82
C LYS A 356 11.65 14.76 22.63
N PHE A 357 11.39 15.58 23.66
CA PHE A 357 10.45 16.70 23.59
C PHE A 357 11.05 17.88 22.81
N THR A 358 10.88 17.89 21.48
CA THR A 358 11.44 18.89 20.57
C THR A 358 10.61 20.16 20.45
N GLY A 359 9.35 20.15 20.91
CA GLY A 359 8.46 21.32 20.88
C GLY A 359 9.03 22.51 21.65
N VAL A 360 9.70 22.27 22.79
CA VAL A 360 10.36 23.33 23.59
C VAL A 360 11.52 23.99 22.87
N LEU A 361 12.08 23.28 21.89
CA LEU A 361 13.19 23.75 21.07
C LEU A 361 12.68 24.51 19.84
N GLY A 362 11.38 24.75 19.70
CA GLY A 362 10.82 25.45 18.54
C GLY A 362 10.69 24.60 17.28
N SER A 363 10.87 23.27 17.37
CA SER A 363 10.58 22.32 16.29
C SER A 363 9.14 22.46 15.79
N ALA A 364 8.87 22.04 14.55
CA ALA A 364 7.50 21.90 14.05
C ALA A 364 6.74 20.75 14.74
N PHE A 365 7.47 19.82 15.37
CA PHE A 365 6.95 18.63 16.02
C PHE A 365 7.11 18.69 17.54
N HIS A 366 6.14 18.15 18.28
CA HIS A 366 6.19 18.06 19.74
C HIS A 366 7.29 17.11 20.17
N GLN A 367 7.30 15.89 19.63
CA GLN A 367 8.33 14.92 19.95
C GLN A 367 8.87 14.27 18.68
N CYS A 368 10.17 13.97 18.70
CA CYS A 368 10.85 13.23 17.65
C CYS A 368 11.63 12.07 18.26
N TYR A 369 11.57 10.91 17.60
CA TYR A 369 12.54 9.84 17.79
C TYR A 369 13.79 10.18 16.97
N PHE A 370 14.97 10.02 17.57
CA PHE A 370 16.24 10.27 16.91
C PHE A 370 17.04 8.99 16.82
N PHE A 371 17.75 8.81 15.71
CA PHE A 371 18.45 7.56 15.39
C PHE A 371 19.93 7.82 15.07
N GLU A 372 20.72 6.80 15.37
CA GLU A 372 22.18 6.73 15.22
C GLU A 372 22.68 7.10 13.80
N PRO A 373 24.00 7.30 13.62
CA PRO A 373 24.60 7.66 12.34
C PRO A 373 24.29 6.72 11.17
N ARG A 374 24.30 7.29 9.95
CA ARG A 374 24.21 6.54 8.68
C ARG A 374 25.37 5.53 8.61
N GLY A 375 25.10 4.32 8.09
CA GLY A 375 26.11 3.27 7.94
C GLY A 375 26.40 2.45 9.20
N ILE A 376 27.45 1.63 9.16
CA ILE A 376 27.99 0.89 10.32
C ILE A 376 28.99 1.83 10.99
N VAL A 377 28.71 2.26 12.21
CA VAL A 377 29.76 2.80 13.07
C VAL A 377 30.59 1.60 13.52
N THR A 378 31.63 1.25 12.75
CA THR A 378 32.69 0.38 13.29
C THR A 378 33.31 1.15 14.44
N LYS A 379 32.98 0.72 15.67
CA LYS A 379 33.69 1.14 16.88
C LYS A 379 35.14 0.69 16.83
#